data_AF-A0A7X2PJD6-F1
#
_entry.id   AF-A0A7X2PJD6-F1
#
_cell.length_a   1.000
_cell.length_b   1.000
_cell.length_c   1.000
_cell.angle_alpha   90.00
_cell.angle_beta   90.00
_cell.angle_gamma   90.00
#
_symmetry.space_group_name_H-M   'P 1'
#
loop_
_entity.id
_entity.type
_entity.pdbx_description
1 polymer ?
#
loop_
_entity_poly.entity_id
_entity_poly.type
_entity_poly.pdbx_seq_one_letter_code
_entity_poly.pdbx_strand_id
1 'polypeptide(L)'
;MTEIDFNKVYDAVIVGSGAAGGMAAHVLTSHGMQVLMLEAGKKLNIEQELRSMEWPYDQPRRGLMPPGHRALSHNEYTVRRPPYAQPNAKSKVYSYIQDGYGADYTKNILVDEGEHPYSGTNYAWVRARCLGGKTNIWGRLALRLSDYDFKAKSRDGFGEDWPISYADLKPYYDKVDLYLGISGQKENLPHLPDSLFQRPVALNAAEVRLRHALTSMGRTVTPYRAGVTTDGLKHNKYRSRCYGRGAYSRKGGCDIHAAFDSPTGLIYPAMDT
;
A
#
# COMPACT_ATOMS: atom_id res chain seq x y z
N MET A 1 -7.84 -17.05 22.90
CA MET A 1 -6.62 -16.22 23.03
C MET A 1 -5.48 -17.19 23.24
N THR A 2 -4.54 -17.27 22.31
CA THR A 2 -3.28 -18.01 22.55
C THR A 2 -2.53 -17.27 23.66
N GLU A 3 -2.27 -17.95 24.78
CA GLU A 3 -1.43 -17.42 25.85
C GLU A 3 -0.05 -17.09 25.28
N ILE A 4 0.41 -15.86 25.51
CA ILE A 4 1.75 -15.44 25.15
C ILE A 4 2.68 -16.02 26.21
N ASP A 5 3.48 -17.00 25.84
CA ASP A 5 4.55 -17.51 26.69
C ASP A 5 5.69 -16.49 26.74
N PHE A 6 5.80 -15.78 27.87
CA PHE A 6 6.86 -14.81 28.12
C PHE A 6 8.25 -15.44 28.31
N ASN A 7 8.34 -16.76 28.47
CA ASN A 7 9.60 -17.48 28.58
C ASN A 7 10.11 -18.00 27.23
N LYS A 8 9.28 -17.93 26.18
CA LYS A 8 9.68 -18.38 24.85
C LYS A 8 10.68 -17.41 24.23
N VAL A 9 11.86 -17.91 23.90
CA VAL A 9 12.90 -17.19 23.16
C VAL A 9 12.63 -17.31 21.67
N TYR A 10 12.76 -16.20 20.96
CA TYR A 10 12.67 -16.11 19.50
C TYR A 10 14.01 -15.62 18.95
N ASP A 11 14.36 -16.03 17.72
CA ASP A 11 15.59 -15.60 17.06
C ASP A 11 15.51 -14.13 16.63
N ALA A 12 14.31 -13.65 16.31
CA ALA A 12 14.06 -12.26 15.95
C ALA A 12 12.67 -11.79 16.39
N VAL A 13 12.58 -10.50 16.73
CA VAL A 13 11.32 -9.81 17.01
C VAL A 13 11.11 -8.69 15.99
N ILE A 14 9.98 -8.70 15.31
CA ILE A 14 9.59 -7.70 14.32
C ILE A 14 8.42 -6.88 14.86
N VAL A 15 8.60 -5.56 14.88
CA VAL A 15 7.55 -4.64 15.33
C VAL A 15 6.89 -3.99 14.10
N GLY A 16 5.62 -4.35 13.87
CA GLY A 16 4.77 -3.88 12.79
C GLY A 16 4.66 -4.89 11.64
N SER A 17 3.42 -5.11 11.18
CA SER A 17 3.08 -6.09 10.14
C SER A 17 2.90 -5.50 8.74
N GLY A 18 3.34 -4.26 8.53
CA GLY A 18 3.31 -3.60 7.22
C GLY A 18 4.24 -4.25 6.18
N ALA A 19 4.37 -3.64 5.00
CA ALA A 19 5.20 -4.18 3.90
C ALA A 19 6.63 -4.58 4.34
N ALA A 20 7.31 -3.72 5.09
CA ALA A 20 8.67 -3.96 5.54
C ALA A 20 8.75 -5.11 6.56
N GLY A 21 7.92 -5.09 7.60
CA GLY A 21 7.91 -6.13 8.63
C GLY A 21 7.43 -7.48 8.10
N GLY A 22 6.45 -7.49 7.19
CA GLY A 22 6.03 -8.69 6.48
C GLY A 22 7.17 -9.29 5.64
N MET A 23 7.94 -8.45 4.94
CA MET A 23 9.06 -8.92 4.11
C MET A 23 10.18 -9.49 4.98
N ALA A 24 10.52 -8.78 6.06
CA ALA A 24 11.51 -9.26 7.01
C ALA A 24 11.09 -10.62 7.61
N ALA A 25 9.83 -10.75 8.02
CA ALA A 25 9.31 -12.03 8.55
C ALA A 25 9.40 -13.14 7.52
N HIS A 26 8.96 -12.89 6.29
CA HIS A 26 8.99 -13.86 5.20
C HIS A 26 10.42 -14.34 4.89
N VAL A 27 11.38 -13.42 4.84
CA VAL A 27 12.78 -13.77 4.58
C VAL A 27 13.38 -14.55 5.75
N LEU A 28 13.19 -14.11 7.00
CA LEU A 28 13.80 -14.78 8.16
C LEU A 28 13.21 -16.18 8.39
N THR A 29 11.88 -16.32 8.31
CA THR A 29 11.18 -17.61 8.49
C THR A 29 11.51 -18.60 7.38
N SER A 30 11.64 -18.15 6.12
CA SER A 30 12.09 -19.03 5.01
C SER A 30 13.53 -19.55 5.17
N HIS A 31 14.31 -18.98 6.09
CA HIS A 31 15.64 -19.47 6.48
C HIS A 31 15.62 -20.24 7.82
N GLY A 32 14.43 -20.64 8.30
CA GLY A 32 14.24 -21.50 9.47
C GLY A 32 14.27 -20.77 10.82
N MET A 33 14.25 -19.43 10.84
CA MET A 33 14.27 -18.66 12.09
C MET A 33 12.90 -18.61 12.74
N GLN A 34 12.85 -18.71 14.07
CA GLN A 34 11.66 -18.47 14.87
C GLN A 34 11.46 -16.97 15.08
N VAL A 35 10.43 -16.41 14.46
CA VAL A 35 10.17 -14.97 14.46
C VAL A 35 8.89 -14.64 15.22
N LEU A 36 8.97 -13.67 16.13
CA LEU A 36 7.80 -13.05 16.75
C LEU A 36 7.47 -11.75 16.05
N MET A 37 6.24 -11.63 15.50
CA MET A 37 5.74 -10.38 14.94
C MET A 37 4.72 -9.73 15.88
N LEU A 38 4.96 -8.47 16.22
CA LEU A 38 4.08 -7.65 17.06
C LEU A 38 3.37 -6.61 16.21
N GLU A 39 2.04 -6.62 16.21
CA GLU A 39 1.20 -5.63 15.54
C GLU A 39 0.36 -4.89 16.58
N ALA A 40 0.40 -3.56 16.57
CA ALA A 40 -0.37 -2.73 17.51
C ALA A 40 -1.87 -2.71 17.17
N GLY A 41 -2.21 -3.01 15.92
CA GLY A 41 -3.55 -3.08 15.40
C GLY A 41 -4.26 -4.42 15.55
N LYS A 42 -5.52 -4.45 15.10
CA LYS A 42 -6.34 -5.66 15.07
C LYS A 42 -6.06 -6.51 13.83
N LYS A 43 -6.24 -7.82 13.92
CA LYS A 43 -6.43 -8.68 12.75
C LYS A 43 -7.86 -8.49 12.25
N LEU A 44 -8.02 -7.71 11.19
CA LEU A 44 -9.31 -7.49 10.53
C LEU A 44 -9.62 -8.63 9.55
N ASN A 45 -10.89 -8.94 9.36
CA ASN A 45 -11.34 -9.78 8.26
C ASN A 45 -11.45 -8.91 7.01
N ILE A 46 -10.36 -8.85 6.24
CA ILE A 46 -10.23 -7.92 5.12
C ILE A 46 -11.26 -8.23 4.02
N GLU A 47 -11.64 -9.48 3.87
CA GLU A 47 -12.64 -9.97 2.92
C GLU A 47 -14.07 -9.53 3.29
N GLN A 48 -14.32 -9.15 4.54
CA GLN A 48 -15.59 -8.57 5.00
C GLN A 48 -15.57 -7.04 5.05
N GLU A 49 -14.40 -6.45 5.35
CA GLU A 49 -14.18 -5.01 5.43
C GLU A 49 -14.13 -4.38 4.03
N LEU A 50 -13.31 -4.95 3.16
CA LEU A 50 -13.22 -4.55 1.77
C LEU A 50 -14.28 -5.33 0.99
N ARG A 51 -15.12 -4.64 0.22
CA ARG A 51 -16.17 -5.28 -0.57
C ARG A 51 -16.06 -4.81 -2.01
N SER A 52 -15.08 -5.35 -2.71
CA SER A 52 -14.75 -4.91 -4.07
C SER A 52 -15.89 -5.19 -5.06
N MET A 53 -16.83 -6.06 -4.70
CA MET A 53 -18.01 -6.41 -5.52
C MET A 53 -19.29 -5.60 -5.22
N GLU A 54 -19.36 -4.82 -4.13
CA GLU A 54 -20.58 -4.05 -3.74
C GLU A 54 -20.59 -2.63 -4.36
N TRP A 55 -21.58 -2.21 -5.15
CA TRP A 55 -21.51 -0.89 -5.77
C TRP A 55 -21.66 0.26 -4.75
N PRO A 56 -21.04 1.44 -5.00
CA PRO A 56 -21.14 2.57 -4.05
C PRO A 56 -22.57 3.00 -3.73
N TYR A 57 -23.52 2.84 -4.66
CA TYR A 57 -24.93 3.18 -4.43
C TYR A 57 -25.70 2.13 -3.63
N ASP A 58 -25.20 0.90 -3.55
CA ASP A 58 -25.76 -0.18 -2.73
C ASP A 58 -25.40 0.00 -1.24
N GLN A 59 -24.39 0.82 -0.95
CA GLN A 59 -23.97 1.07 0.42
C GLN A 59 -24.94 1.97 1.18
N PRO A 60 -25.20 1.68 2.47
CA PRO A 60 -26.09 2.49 3.30
C PRO A 60 -25.69 3.96 3.42
N ARG A 61 -24.39 4.27 3.36
CA ARG A 61 -23.88 5.65 3.50
C ARG A 61 -23.26 6.21 2.24
N ARG A 62 -23.13 5.41 1.17
CA ARG A 62 -22.60 5.84 -0.14
C ARG A 62 -21.27 6.61 -0.05
N GLY A 63 -20.38 6.23 0.87
CA GLY A 63 -19.11 6.94 1.10
C GLY A 63 -19.21 8.10 2.10
N LEU A 64 -20.33 8.30 2.78
CA LEU A 64 -20.39 9.25 3.90
C LEU A 64 -19.88 8.58 5.18
N MET A 65 -19.20 9.38 6.02
CA MET A 65 -18.74 8.93 7.33
C MET A 65 -19.92 8.45 8.19
N PRO A 66 -19.74 7.40 9.02
CA PRO A 66 -20.74 7.00 10.00
C PRO A 66 -21.10 8.13 10.98
N PRO A 67 -22.32 8.10 11.57
CA PRO A 67 -22.66 9.03 12.64
C PRO A 67 -21.59 9.03 13.75
N GLY A 68 -21.24 10.22 14.24
CA GLY A 68 -20.18 10.39 15.23
C GLY A 68 -18.77 10.17 14.69
N HIS A 69 -18.56 10.12 13.36
CA HIS A 69 -17.24 10.07 12.74
C HIS A 69 -17.08 11.23 11.76
N ARG A 70 -15.86 11.73 11.61
CA ARG A 70 -15.53 12.86 10.74
C ARG A 70 -14.15 12.67 10.12
N ALA A 71 -14.03 12.92 8.82
CA ALA A 71 -12.74 13.06 8.16
C ALA A 71 -12.23 14.51 8.33
N LEU A 72 -10.95 14.66 8.65
CA LEU A 72 -10.27 15.95 8.64
C LEU A 72 -10.19 16.47 7.20
N SER A 73 -10.52 17.73 7.00
CA SER A 73 -10.30 18.39 5.72
C SER A 73 -8.81 18.65 5.48
N HIS A 74 -8.41 18.78 4.21
CA HIS A 74 -7.04 19.14 3.85
C HIS A 74 -6.58 20.42 4.57
N ASN A 75 -7.46 21.43 4.69
CA ASN A 75 -7.15 22.70 5.36
C ASN A 75 -6.94 22.56 6.88
N GLU A 76 -7.60 21.58 7.52
CA GLU A 76 -7.38 21.29 8.94
C GLU A 76 -6.03 20.65 9.20
N TYR A 77 -5.43 20.02 8.19
CA TYR A 77 -4.07 19.53 8.24
C TYR A 77 -3.03 20.60 7.89
N THR A 78 -3.28 21.43 6.87
CA THR A 78 -2.22 22.26 6.27
C THR A 78 -2.19 23.71 6.75
N VAL A 79 -3.34 24.30 7.10
CA VAL A 79 -3.44 25.75 7.39
C VAL A 79 -3.61 26.02 8.87
N ARG A 80 -4.34 25.16 9.57
CA ARG A 80 -4.54 25.29 11.02
C ARG A 80 -3.42 24.52 11.74
N ARG A 81 -2.91 25.02 12.87
CA ARG A 81 -2.18 24.17 13.83
C ARG A 81 -3.05 22.93 14.00
N PRO A 82 -2.60 21.72 13.63
CA PRO A 82 -3.48 20.58 13.48
C PRO A 82 -4.20 20.41 14.81
N PRO A 83 -5.54 20.46 14.82
CA PRO A 83 -6.29 20.26 16.03
C PRO A 83 -6.22 18.77 16.32
N TYR A 84 -5.17 18.36 17.01
CA TYR A 84 -5.20 17.10 17.73
C TYR A 84 -6.20 17.25 18.86
N ALA A 85 -7.47 17.06 18.47
CA ALA A 85 -8.68 17.24 19.24
C ALA A 85 -8.82 18.66 19.82
N GLN A 86 -9.84 19.40 19.36
CA GLN A 86 -10.60 20.16 20.36
C GLN A 86 -10.92 19.14 21.48
N PRO A 87 -10.59 19.38 22.77
CA PRO A 87 -10.74 18.40 23.84
C PRO A 87 -12.15 17.81 24.00
N ASN A 88 -13.12 18.37 23.28
CA ASN A 88 -14.54 18.03 23.30
C ASN A 88 -15.09 17.59 21.93
N ALA A 89 -14.26 17.13 21.00
CA ALA A 89 -14.77 16.56 19.75
C ALA A 89 -15.59 15.29 20.07
N LYS A 90 -16.92 15.41 20.09
CA LYS A 90 -17.86 14.28 20.29
C LYS A 90 -17.81 13.24 19.16
N SER A 91 -16.97 13.44 18.14
CA SER A 91 -16.84 12.57 16.98
C SER A 91 -15.42 12.04 16.83
N LYS A 92 -15.31 10.76 16.46
CA LYS A 92 -14.07 10.10 16.03
C LYS A 92 -13.49 10.78 14.80
N VAL A 93 -12.19 11.03 14.78
CA VAL A 93 -11.55 11.88 13.78
C VAL A 93 -10.57 11.07 12.94
N TYR A 94 -10.70 11.13 11.63
CA TYR A 94 -9.90 10.33 10.70
C TYR A 94 -9.23 11.18 9.63
N SER A 95 -8.28 10.57 8.94
CA SER A 95 -7.56 11.21 7.84
C SER A 95 -8.45 11.64 6.69
N TYR A 96 -8.02 12.67 5.95
CA TYR A 96 -8.72 13.24 4.79
C TYR A 96 -8.97 12.22 3.68
N ILE A 97 -8.18 11.13 3.63
CA ILE A 97 -8.39 10.01 2.70
C ILE A 97 -9.72 9.27 2.96
N GLN A 98 -10.31 9.43 4.15
CA GLN A 98 -11.65 8.94 4.45
C GLN A 98 -12.76 9.83 3.91
N ASP A 99 -12.47 11.01 3.37
CA ASP A 99 -13.52 11.80 2.75
C ASP A 99 -14.01 11.14 1.44
N GLY A 100 -15.33 11.11 1.23
CA GLY A 100 -15.97 10.45 0.09
C GLY A 100 -15.84 8.92 0.08
N TYR A 101 -15.72 8.33 -1.13
CA TYR A 101 -15.89 6.88 -1.37
C TYR A 101 -15.01 5.92 -0.53
N GLY A 102 -13.98 6.42 0.18
CA GLY A 102 -13.13 5.63 1.09
C GLY A 102 -13.73 5.37 2.48
N ALA A 103 -14.69 6.19 2.95
CA ALA A 103 -15.19 6.19 4.32
C ALA A 103 -15.77 4.83 4.77
N ASP A 104 -16.54 4.18 3.92
CA ASP A 104 -17.27 2.97 4.34
C ASP A 104 -16.36 1.74 4.44
N TYR A 105 -15.33 1.65 3.61
CA TYR A 105 -14.46 0.47 3.48
C TYR A 105 -13.16 0.57 4.29
N THR A 106 -12.71 1.79 4.58
CA THR A 106 -11.38 2.00 5.21
C THR A 106 -11.44 2.55 6.64
N LYS A 107 -12.65 2.84 7.16
CA LYS A 107 -12.85 3.37 8.53
C LYS A 107 -12.27 2.52 9.65
N ASN A 108 -12.33 1.20 9.50
CA ASN A 108 -11.83 0.26 10.50
C ASN A 108 -10.32 0.01 10.35
N ILE A 109 -9.74 0.45 9.23
CA ILE A 109 -8.31 0.31 8.92
C ILE A 109 -7.54 1.53 9.40
N LEU A 110 -8.08 2.73 9.16
CA LEU A 110 -7.43 4.00 9.49
C LEU A 110 -7.57 4.32 10.98
N VAL A 111 -6.52 4.92 11.53
CA VAL A 111 -6.44 5.27 12.95
C VAL A 111 -7.31 6.49 13.25
N ASP A 112 -7.96 6.47 14.41
CA ASP A 112 -8.57 7.65 15.00
C ASP A 112 -7.47 8.60 15.50
N GLU A 113 -7.35 9.77 14.85
CA GLU A 113 -6.34 10.77 15.17
C GLU A 113 -6.61 11.51 16.47
N GLY A 114 -7.85 11.48 16.98
CA GLY A 114 -8.19 12.00 18.31
C GLY A 114 -7.59 11.16 19.43
N GLU A 115 -7.64 9.82 19.30
CA GLU A 115 -7.02 8.89 20.26
C GLU A 115 -5.50 8.79 20.10
N HIS A 116 -5.00 9.03 18.90
CA HIS A 116 -3.58 8.87 18.57
C HIS A 116 -3.00 10.14 17.94
N PRO A 117 -2.94 11.27 18.65
CA PRO A 117 -2.48 12.53 18.05
C PRO A 117 -1.01 12.46 17.61
N TYR A 118 -0.61 13.27 16.62
CA TYR A 118 0.83 13.45 16.33
C TYR A 118 1.44 14.46 17.31
N SER A 119 2.72 14.26 17.62
CA SER A 119 3.52 15.21 18.36
C SER A 119 4.50 15.92 17.42
N GLY A 120 4.57 17.25 17.48
CA GLY A 120 5.70 18.01 16.92
C GLY A 120 5.74 18.20 15.40
N THR A 121 4.66 17.95 14.67
CA THR A 121 4.59 18.24 13.23
C THR A 121 3.18 18.65 12.81
N ASN A 122 3.10 19.52 11.80
CA ASN A 122 1.83 19.85 11.14
C ASN A 122 1.50 18.90 9.98
N TYR A 123 2.31 17.87 9.77
CA TYR A 123 2.14 16.97 8.63
C TYR A 123 1.06 15.91 8.88
N ALA A 124 0.20 15.75 7.87
CA ALA A 124 -0.90 14.81 7.82
C ALA A 124 -0.45 13.39 7.49
N TRP A 125 0.08 12.62 8.44
CA TRP A 125 0.37 11.23 8.13
C TRP A 125 -0.92 10.41 8.04
N VAL A 126 -1.01 9.54 7.05
CA VAL A 126 -2.07 8.53 6.99
C VAL A 126 -1.55 7.32 7.76
N ARG A 127 -2.27 6.89 8.80
CA ARG A 127 -1.90 5.71 9.59
C ARG A 127 -3.00 4.67 9.54
N ALA A 128 -2.58 3.43 9.40
CA ALA A 128 -3.41 2.25 9.56
C ALA A 128 -2.81 1.38 10.66
N ARG A 129 -3.64 0.92 11.60
CA ARG A 129 -3.25 0.00 12.69
C ARG A 129 -4.10 -1.25 12.58
N CYS A 130 -3.66 -2.16 11.71
CA CYS A 130 -4.24 -3.49 11.53
C CYS A 130 -3.16 -4.42 10.96
N LEU A 131 -3.42 -5.73 11.00
CA LEU A 131 -2.56 -6.70 10.33
C LEU A 131 -2.37 -6.32 8.84
N GLY A 132 -1.13 -6.10 8.41
CA GLY A 132 -0.78 -5.62 7.08
C GLY A 132 -0.61 -4.10 6.95
N GLY A 133 -1.12 -3.33 7.91
CA GLY A 133 -1.04 -1.88 7.93
C GLY A 133 -1.56 -1.25 6.62
N LYS A 134 -0.78 -0.32 6.06
CA LYS A 134 -1.18 0.46 4.88
C LYS A 134 -1.23 -0.34 3.58
N THR A 135 -0.66 -1.54 3.52
CA THR A 135 -0.73 -2.35 2.30
C THR A 135 -2.15 -2.82 1.99
N ASN A 136 -3.06 -2.75 2.96
CA ASN A 136 -4.48 -3.02 2.74
C ASN A 136 -5.14 -1.91 1.87
N ILE A 137 -4.62 -0.67 1.94
CA ILE A 137 -5.30 0.53 1.41
C ILE A 137 -4.45 1.43 0.48
N TRP A 138 -3.18 1.10 0.26
CA TRP A 138 -2.26 1.88 -0.59
C TRP A 138 -2.71 2.01 -2.06
N GLY A 139 -2.02 2.81 -2.89
CA GLY A 139 -2.34 2.96 -4.32
C GLY A 139 -1.84 1.81 -5.21
N ARG A 140 -1.02 0.91 -4.65
CA ARG A 140 -0.29 -0.19 -5.30
C ARG A 140 0.55 0.25 -6.49
N LEU A 141 0.90 1.53 -6.57
CA LEU A 141 1.93 2.01 -7.48
C LEU A 141 3.26 1.40 -7.05
N ALA A 142 3.83 0.56 -7.91
CA ALA A 142 5.06 -0.16 -7.64
C ALA A 142 6.09 0.23 -8.69
N LEU A 143 6.85 1.29 -8.39
CA LEU A 143 7.89 1.82 -9.27
C LEU A 143 9.26 1.45 -8.71
N ARG A 144 10.19 1.20 -9.62
CA ARG A 144 11.61 1.09 -9.31
C ARG A 144 12.22 2.48 -9.32
N LEU A 145 13.09 2.75 -8.35
CA LEU A 145 14.00 3.88 -8.42
C LEU A 145 15.09 3.58 -9.45
N SER A 146 15.64 4.62 -10.04
CA SER A 146 16.75 4.57 -11.00
C SER A 146 18.01 5.21 -10.43
N ASP A 147 19.14 5.09 -11.13
CA ASP A 147 20.35 5.84 -10.77
C ASP A 147 20.14 7.36 -10.80
N TYR A 148 19.12 7.82 -11.52
CA TYR A 148 18.66 9.20 -11.53
C TYR A 148 18.13 9.64 -10.15
N ASP A 149 17.61 8.71 -9.36
CA ASP A 149 17.13 8.95 -7.99
C ASP A 149 18.23 8.67 -6.96
N PHE A 150 19.02 7.60 -7.16
CA PHE A 150 20.09 7.23 -6.23
C PHE A 150 21.28 8.19 -6.27
N LYS A 151 21.55 8.83 -7.42
CA LYS A 151 22.68 9.74 -7.64
C LYS A 151 22.21 11.17 -7.96
N ALA A 152 21.16 11.62 -7.28
CA ALA A 152 20.54 12.92 -7.52
C ALA A 152 21.55 14.06 -7.34
N LYS A 153 22.33 14.07 -6.25
CA LYS A 153 23.28 15.14 -5.95
C LYS A 153 24.36 15.26 -7.01
N SER A 154 24.95 14.13 -7.43
CA SER A 154 25.93 14.12 -8.52
C SER A 154 25.37 14.56 -9.86
N ARG A 155 24.06 14.37 -10.10
CA ARG A 155 23.43 14.64 -11.40
C ARG A 155 22.87 16.06 -11.51
N ASP A 156 22.07 16.49 -10.54
CA ASP A 156 21.34 17.77 -10.58
C ASP A 156 21.70 18.73 -9.43
N GLY A 157 22.57 18.31 -8.51
CA GLY A 157 23.06 19.14 -7.41
C GLY A 157 22.17 19.15 -6.17
N PHE A 158 21.03 18.43 -6.17
CA PHE A 158 20.09 18.42 -5.05
C PHE A 158 20.11 17.11 -4.25
N GLY A 159 19.85 17.23 -2.95
CA GLY A 159 19.76 16.08 -2.05
C GLY A 159 21.12 15.44 -1.75
N GLU A 160 21.12 14.12 -1.55
CA GLU A 160 22.31 13.34 -1.24
C GLU A 160 22.38 12.10 -2.12
N ASP A 161 23.61 11.71 -2.48
CA ASP A 161 23.83 10.47 -3.20
C ASP A 161 23.75 9.29 -2.24
N TRP A 162 22.99 8.28 -2.62
CA TRP A 162 22.86 7.05 -1.86
C TRP A 162 24.17 6.26 -1.97
N PRO A 163 24.57 5.52 -0.92
CA PRO A 163 25.78 4.68 -0.95
C PRO A 163 25.62 3.40 -1.79
N ILE A 164 24.51 3.27 -2.51
CA ILE A 164 24.15 2.14 -3.37
C ILE A 164 23.71 2.65 -4.75
N SER A 165 23.64 1.76 -5.71
CA SER A 165 23.21 2.00 -7.09
C SER A 165 21.98 1.17 -7.45
N TYR A 166 21.38 1.46 -8.60
CA TYR A 166 20.35 0.59 -9.16
C TYR A 166 20.84 -0.84 -9.37
N ALA A 167 22.09 -1.02 -9.78
CA ALA A 167 22.67 -2.34 -10.02
C ALA A 167 22.70 -3.20 -8.74
N ASP A 168 22.95 -2.59 -7.58
CA ASP A 168 22.95 -3.27 -6.28
C ASP A 168 21.55 -3.74 -5.88
N LEU A 169 20.53 -2.92 -6.16
CA LEU A 169 19.14 -3.22 -5.80
C LEU A 169 18.37 -4.04 -6.85
N LYS A 170 18.82 -4.05 -8.10
CA LYS A 170 18.14 -4.74 -9.20
C LYS A 170 17.80 -6.21 -8.87
N PRO A 171 18.71 -7.03 -8.30
CA PRO A 171 18.38 -8.42 -7.95
C PRO A 171 17.25 -8.53 -6.90
N TYR A 172 17.17 -7.56 -5.98
CA TYR A 172 16.12 -7.51 -4.96
C TYR A 172 14.80 -7.02 -5.54
N TYR A 173 14.82 -6.02 -6.42
CA TYR A 173 13.64 -5.59 -7.16
C TYR A 173 13.09 -6.71 -8.03
N ASP A 174 13.94 -7.49 -8.70
CA ASP A 174 13.53 -8.64 -9.51
C ASP A 174 12.80 -9.69 -8.65
N LYS A 175 13.29 -9.97 -7.44
CA LYS A 175 12.59 -10.84 -6.48
C LYS A 175 11.24 -10.26 -6.08
N VAL A 176 11.21 -9.00 -5.65
CA VAL A 176 9.97 -8.31 -5.22
C VAL A 176 8.93 -8.30 -6.32
N ASP A 177 9.32 -8.08 -7.58
CA ASP A 177 8.39 -8.08 -8.69
C ASP A 177 7.68 -9.40 -8.89
N LEU A 178 8.41 -10.51 -8.71
CA LEU A 178 7.84 -11.86 -8.79
C LEU A 178 6.87 -12.11 -7.64
N TYR A 179 7.18 -11.67 -6.42
CA TYR A 179 6.30 -11.81 -5.25
C TYR A 179 5.04 -10.97 -5.34
N LEU A 180 5.16 -9.71 -5.80
CA LEU A 180 4.01 -8.82 -5.92
C LEU A 180 3.18 -9.13 -7.16
N GLY A 181 3.81 -9.68 -8.22
CA GLY A 181 3.19 -9.89 -9.52
C GLY A 181 2.86 -8.54 -10.17
N ILE A 182 3.86 -7.77 -10.55
CA ILE A 182 3.66 -6.40 -11.06
C ILE A 182 3.02 -6.43 -12.45
N SER A 183 1.90 -5.75 -12.64
CA SER A 183 1.32 -5.52 -13.98
C SER A 183 1.91 -4.25 -14.60
N GLY A 184 2.31 -4.29 -15.86
CA GLY A 184 2.81 -3.11 -16.56
C GLY A 184 3.31 -3.42 -17.97
N GLN A 185 3.92 -2.41 -18.59
CA GLN A 185 4.50 -2.52 -19.93
C GLN A 185 5.96 -2.08 -19.87
N LYS A 186 6.82 -2.80 -20.59
CA LYS A 186 8.22 -2.41 -20.79
C LYS A 186 8.26 -1.21 -21.72
N GLU A 187 8.90 -0.15 -21.26
CA GLU A 187 8.99 1.14 -21.96
C GLU A 187 10.45 1.59 -22.06
N ASN A 188 11.40 0.86 -21.44
CA ASN A 188 12.84 1.10 -21.46
C ASN A 188 13.24 2.54 -21.10
N LEU A 189 12.56 3.11 -20.11
CA LEU A 189 12.81 4.48 -19.67
C LEU A 189 14.01 4.51 -18.69
N PRO A 190 15.05 5.33 -18.93
CA PRO A 190 16.25 5.34 -18.07
C PRO A 190 15.97 5.84 -16.65
N HIS A 191 15.02 6.77 -16.52
CA HIS A 191 14.57 7.33 -15.24
C HIS A 191 13.48 6.48 -14.57
N LEU A 192 12.95 5.45 -15.26
CA LEU A 192 11.92 4.59 -14.72
C LEU A 192 12.15 3.14 -15.18
N PRO A 193 13.12 2.45 -14.56
CA PRO A 193 13.59 1.15 -15.00
C PRO A 193 12.45 0.14 -14.99
N ASP A 194 12.46 -0.75 -15.98
CA ASP A 194 11.39 -1.72 -16.15
C ASP A 194 11.43 -2.81 -15.06
N SER A 195 10.23 -3.23 -14.66
CA SER A 195 10.00 -4.38 -13.79
C SER A 195 9.84 -5.66 -14.59
N LEU A 196 9.83 -6.80 -13.90
CA LEU A 196 9.39 -8.08 -14.43
C LEU A 196 7.86 -8.09 -14.50
N PHE A 197 7.33 -7.54 -15.58
CA PHE A 197 5.90 -7.32 -15.74
C PHE A 197 5.10 -8.57 -16.11
N GLN A 198 3.95 -8.73 -15.46
CA GLN A 198 2.77 -9.47 -15.94
C GLN A 198 1.98 -8.61 -16.93
N ARG A 199 0.95 -9.20 -17.55
CA ARG A 199 0.09 -8.53 -18.53
C ARG A 199 -0.42 -7.17 -18.02
N PRO A 200 -0.26 -6.06 -18.78
CA PRO A 200 -0.73 -4.74 -18.38
C PRO A 200 -2.25 -4.64 -18.41
N VAL A 201 -2.79 -3.69 -17.65
CA VAL A 201 -4.13 -3.16 -17.89
C VAL A 201 -4.06 -2.30 -19.16
N ALA A 202 -4.92 -2.60 -20.13
CA ALA A 202 -4.94 -1.88 -21.39
C ALA A 202 -5.32 -0.40 -21.17
N LEU A 203 -4.65 0.49 -21.89
CA LEU A 203 -5.00 1.90 -21.92
C LEU A 203 -6.38 2.09 -22.53
N ASN A 204 -7.16 3.02 -21.99
CA ASN A 204 -8.42 3.42 -22.58
C ASN A 204 -8.22 4.29 -23.83
N ALA A 205 -9.27 4.51 -24.61
CA ALA A 205 -9.18 5.26 -25.87
C ALA A 205 -8.63 6.70 -25.70
N ALA A 206 -8.94 7.36 -24.58
CA ALA A 206 -8.42 8.70 -24.30
C ALA A 206 -6.92 8.68 -23.96
N GLU A 207 -6.47 7.70 -23.20
CA GLU A 207 -5.05 7.49 -22.87
C GLU A 207 -4.23 7.12 -24.10
N VAL A 208 -4.77 6.30 -25.02
CA VAL A 208 -4.12 6.00 -26.31
C VAL A 208 -3.97 7.27 -27.15
N ARG A 209 -5.04 8.08 -27.25
CA ARG A 209 -4.97 9.37 -27.94
C ARG A 209 -3.94 10.30 -27.30
N LEU A 210 -3.89 10.35 -25.97
CA LEU A 210 -2.90 11.14 -25.24
C LEU A 210 -1.48 10.65 -25.51
N ARG A 211 -1.23 9.33 -25.48
CA ARG A 211 0.06 8.72 -25.81
C ARG A 211 0.55 9.15 -27.19
N HIS A 212 -0.33 9.12 -28.19
CA HIS A 212 0.01 9.54 -29.55
C HIS A 212 0.32 11.04 -29.62
N ALA A 213 -0.49 11.88 -28.96
CA ALA A 213 -0.27 13.33 -28.94
C ALA A 213 1.05 13.73 -28.26
N LEU A 214 1.45 13.01 -27.21
CA LEU A 214 2.69 13.28 -26.47
C LEU A 214 3.97 12.78 -27.18
N THR A 215 3.83 11.94 -28.21
CA THR A 215 4.97 11.36 -28.95
C THR A 215 5.83 12.46 -29.59
N SER A 216 5.22 13.53 -30.12
CA SER A 216 5.93 14.67 -30.71
C SER A 216 6.80 15.45 -29.71
N MET A 217 6.51 15.33 -28.41
CA MET A 217 7.27 15.95 -27.33
C MET A 217 8.29 15.01 -26.68
N GLY A 218 8.48 13.80 -27.24
CA GLY A 218 9.37 12.78 -26.65
C GLY A 218 8.90 12.29 -25.27
N ARG A 219 7.59 12.35 -24.99
CA ARG A 219 7.00 11.92 -23.71
C ARG A 219 6.18 10.65 -23.92
N THR A 220 6.34 9.69 -23.02
CA THR A 220 5.65 8.40 -23.08
C THR A 220 4.60 8.31 -21.98
N VAL A 221 3.33 8.08 -22.35
CA VAL A 221 2.30 7.63 -21.40
C VAL A 221 2.48 6.14 -21.21
N THR A 222 2.67 5.66 -19.98
CA THR A 222 2.78 4.22 -19.69
C THR A 222 1.48 3.71 -19.06
N PRO A 223 1.14 2.41 -19.18
CA PRO A 223 0.11 1.84 -18.32
C PRO A 223 0.55 1.92 -16.86
N TYR A 224 -0.42 1.89 -15.94
CA TYR A 224 -0.14 1.95 -14.51
C TYR A 224 0.69 0.73 -14.08
N ARG A 225 1.88 0.96 -13.51
CA ARG A 225 2.76 -0.09 -12.98
C ARG A 225 2.27 -0.48 -11.59
N ALA A 226 1.43 -1.50 -11.53
CA ALA A 226 0.67 -1.85 -10.34
C ALA A 226 1.22 -3.11 -9.68
N GLY A 227 1.33 -3.11 -8.35
CA GLY A 227 1.50 -4.31 -7.52
C GLY A 227 0.22 -5.15 -7.46
N VAL A 228 -0.29 -5.55 -8.62
CA VAL A 228 -1.54 -6.27 -8.83
C VAL A 228 -1.29 -7.41 -9.79
N THR A 229 -1.55 -8.63 -9.35
CA THR A 229 -1.29 -9.80 -10.18
C THR A 229 -2.40 -9.99 -11.22
N THR A 230 -2.07 -9.84 -12.49
CA THR A 230 -3.00 -9.97 -13.62
C THR A 230 -3.04 -11.37 -14.21
N ASP A 231 -2.00 -12.17 -13.99
CA ASP A 231 -1.91 -13.55 -14.48
C ASP A 231 -1.94 -14.58 -13.34
N GLY A 232 -1.96 -14.12 -12.08
CA GLY A 232 -1.89 -14.95 -10.87
C GLY A 232 -0.44 -15.25 -10.46
N LEU A 233 -0.28 -15.87 -9.28
CA LEU A 233 1.02 -16.24 -8.71
C LEU A 233 1.05 -17.71 -8.35
N LYS A 234 1.87 -18.50 -9.05
CA LYS A 234 1.97 -19.95 -8.79
C LYS A 234 2.55 -20.29 -7.42
N HIS A 235 3.40 -19.42 -6.88
CA HIS A 235 4.08 -19.62 -5.60
C HIS A 235 3.25 -19.19 -4.38
N ASN A 236 2.11 -18.52 -4.58
CA ASN A 236 1.31 -17.98 -3.49
C ASN A 236 -0.16 -18.36 -3.64
N LYS A 237 -0.63 -19.28 -2.78
CA LYS A 237 -2.01 -19.79 -2.75
C LYS A 237 -3.03 -18.80 -2.20
N TYR A 238 -2.59 -17.76 -1.47
CA TYR A 238 -3.46 -16.78 -0.82
C TYR A 238 -3.88 -15.64 -1.73
N ARG A 239 -3.25 -15.50 -2.91
CA ARG A 239 -3.47 -14.37 -3.82
C ARG A 239 -4.17 -14.81 -5.10
N SER A 240 -5.31 -14.17 -5.40
CA SER A 240 -6.08 -14.46 -6.61
C SER A 240 -5.68 -13.58 -7.78
N ARG A 241 -5.98 -14.02 -9.00
CA ARG A 241 -5.82 -13.21 -10.20
C ARG A 241 -6.78 -12.02 -10.24
N CYS A 242 -6.31 -10.87 -10.70
CA CYS A 242 -7.15 -9.69 -10.92
C CYS A 242 -8.16 -9.89 -12.06
N TYR A 243 -9.43 -9.55 -11.79
CA TYR A 243 -10.52 -9.59 -12.78
C TYR A 243 -10.80 -8.27 -13.49
N GLY A 244 -9.99 -7.22 -13.27
CA GLY A 244 -10.09 -5.95 -14.01
C GLY A 244 -11.38 -5.14 -13.78
N ARG A 245 -12.06 -5.32 -12.65
CA ARG A 245 -13.41 -4.76 -12.41
C ARG A 245 -13.45 -3.28 -12.02
N GLY A 246 -12.32 -2.58 -11.95
CA GLY A 246 -12.28 -1.12 -11.68
C GLY A 246 -12.80 -0.69 -10.30
N ALA A 247 -13.07 -1.62 -9.39
CA ALA A 247 -13.55 -1.34 -8.03
C ALA A 247 -12.46 -0.79 -7.09
N TYR A 248 -11.21 -0.91 -7.52
CA TYR A 248 -10.03 -0.78 -6.71
C TYR A 248 -9.69 0.67 -6.30
N SER A 249 -9.81 1.63 -7.22
CA SER A 249 -9.62 3.06 -6.93
C SER A 249 -10.81 3.67 -6.19
N ARG A 250 -11.98 3.02 -6.25
CA ARG A 250 -13.23 3.51 -5.67
C ARG A 250 -13.43 3.11 -4.21
N LYS A 251 -12.73 2.08 -3.72
CA LYS A 251 -13.09 1.39 -2.46
C LYS A 251 -11.92 1.13 -1.51
N GLY A 252 -10.75 1.74 -1.78
CA GLY A 252 -9.59 1.68 -0.88
C GLY A 252 -9.03 0.28 -0.66
N GLY A 253 -9.27 -0.71 -1.54
CA GLY A 253 -9.10 -2.12 -1.14
C GLY A 253 -9.25 -3.17 -2.23
N CYS A 254 -8.78 -4.39 -1.96
CA CYS A 254 -9.02 -5.59 -2.77
C CYS A 254 -9.26 -6.80 -1.85
N ASP A 255 -10.49 -7.29 -1.81
CA ASP A 255 -10.98 -8.43 -1.00
C ASP A 255 -10.62 -9.80 -1.60
N ILE A 256 -10.34 -9.87 -2.90
CA ILE A 256 -9.84 -11.08 -3.56
C ILE A 256 -8.31 -11.22 -3.50
N HIS A 257 -7.61 -10.28 -2.83
CA HIS A 257 -6.15 -10.29 -2.66
C HIS A 257 -5.34 -10.33 -3.98
N ALA A 258 -5.93 -9.80 -5.05
CA ALA A 258 -5.25 -9.63 -6.33
C ALA A 258 -4.25 -8.47 -6.28
N ALA A 259 -4.61 -7.39 -5.60
CA ALA A 259 -3.65 -6.38 -5.18
C ALA A 259 -2.76 -6.95 -4.07
N PHE A 260 -1.50 -6.56 -4.06
CA PHE A 260 -0.61 -6.95 -2.98
C PHE A 260 -1.03 -6.31 -1.65
N ASP A 261 -1.17 -7.16 -0.64
CA ASP A 261 -1.22 -6.83 0.76
C ASP A 261 -0.21 -7.71 1.53
N SER A 262 0.39 -7.17 2.58
CA SER A 262 1.38 -7.87 3.40
C SER A 262 0.85 -9.17 4.03
N PRO A 263 -0.41 -9.25 4.52
CA PRO A 263 -0.96 -10.49 5.07
C PRO A 263 -0.91 -11.66 4.10
N THR A 264 -1.52 -11.54 2.92
CA THR A 264 -1.56 -12.64 1.94
C THR A 264 -0.28 -12.77 1.13
N GLY A 265 0.41 -11.66 0.90
CA GLY A 265 1.64 -11.62 0.11
C GLY A 265 2.85 -12.19 0.83
N LEU A 266 2.95 -11.97 2.15
CA LEU A 266 4.19 -12.20 2.90
C LEU A 266 3.96 -12.96 4.22
N ILE A 267 3.00 -12.52 5.05
CA ILE A 267 2.83 -13.03 6.41
C ILE A 267 2.25 -14.44 6.43
N TYR A 268 1.16 -14.71 5.72
CA TYR A 268 0.59 -16.07 5.69
C TYR A 268 1.52 -17.09 5.04
N PRO A 269 2.22 -16.76 3.93
CA PRO A 269 3.32 -17.61 3.45
C PRO A 269 4.43 -17.84 4.49
N ALA A 270 4.79 -16.82 5.29
CA ALA A 270 5.78 -16.95 6.37
C ALA A 270 5.31 -17.81 7.54
N MET A 271 3.99 -17.99 7.71
CA MET A 271 3.41 -18.88 8.72
C MET A 271 3.34 -20.34 8.24
N ASP A 272 3.46 -20.57 6.93
CA ASP A 272 3.45 -21.92 6.33
C ASP A 272 4.84 -22.59 6.36
N THR A 273 5.92 -21.83 6.60
CA THR A 273 7.31 -22.32 6.69
C THR A 273 7.63 -22.86 8.07
#